data_AF-A0A2A7SAX9-F1
#
_entry.id   AF-A0A2A7SAX9-F1
#
_cell.length_a   1.000
_cell.length_b   1.000
_cell.length_c   1.000
_cell.angle_alpha   90.00
_cell.angle_beta   90.00
_cell.angle_gamma   90.00
#
_symmetry.space_group_name_H-M   'P 1'
#
loop_
_entity.id
_entity.type
_entity.pdbx_description
1 polymer ?
#
loop_
_entity_poly.entity_id
_entity_poly.type
_entity_poly.pdbx_seq_one_letter_code
_entity_poly.pdbx_strand_id
1 'polypeptide(L)' 'MHNDELRALSNELGDDDLSIFTAVRLARDDVSQGDIETALSRLRIDADKIRTLSPRLYELIALHGRREESDKTC' A
#
# COMPACT_ATOMS: atom_id res chain seq x y z
N MET A 1 3.47 3.51 16.87
CA MET A 1 4.38 2.76 15.97
C MET A 1 3.90 2.74 14.51
N HIS A 2 3.18 3.76 14.01
CA HIS A 2 2.69 3.77 12.62
C HIS A 2 3.69 4.32 11.58
N ASN A 3 4.71 5.08 12.00
CA ASN A 3 5.63 5.73 11.06
C ASN A 3 6.66 4.78 10.42
N ASP A 4 7.04 3.71 11.11
CA ASP A 4 8.02 2.76 10.57
C ASP A 4 7.41 1.87 9.46
N GLU A 5 6.15 1.49 9.60
CA GLU A 5 5.39 0.76 8.57
C GLU A 5 5.16 1.63 7.33
N LEU A 6 4.84 2.92 7.53
CA LEU A 6 4.68 3.88 6.43
C LEU A 6 5.99 4.16 5.70
N ARG A 7 7.11 4.26 6.43
CA ARG A 7 8.44 4.33 5.79
C ARG A 7 8.76 3.07 5.00
N ALA A 8 8.39 1.90 5.51
CA ALA A 8 8.57 0.64 4.78
C ALA A 8 7.72 0.60 3.50
N LEU A 9 6.45 1.01 3.58
CA LEU A 9 5.55 1.13 2.43
C LEU A 9 6.10 2.12 1.40
N SER A 10 6.52 3.31 1.83
CA SER A 10 7.09 4.34 0.95
C SER A 10 8.39 3.88 0.29
N ASN A 11 9.23 3.10 0.99
CA ASN A 11 10.45 2.55 0.42
C ASN A 11 10.16 1.46 -0.62
N GLU A 12 9.23 0.54 -0.34
CA GLU A 12 8.80 -0.50 -1.30
C GLU A 12 8.10 0.12 -2.52
N LEU A 13 7.26 1.12 -2.32
CA LEU A 13 6.67 1.91 -3.40
C LEU A 13 7.71 2.66 -4.22
N GLY A 14 8.93 2.83 -3.68
CA GLY A 14 10.09 3.44 -4.32
C GLY A 14 10.69 2.62 -5.46
N ASP A 15 10.33 1.34 -5.57
CA ASP A 15 10.86 0.43 -6.59
C ASP A 15 10.41 0.83 -8.01
N ASP A 16 11.37 1.01 -8.91
CA ASP A 16 11.11 1.42 -10.30
C ASP A 16 10.37 0.33 -11.08
N ASP A 17 10.54 -0.95 -10.74
CA ASP A 17 9.83 -2.06 -11.40
C ASP A 17 8.33 -2.02 -11.14
N LEU A 18 7.91 -1.44 -10.01
CA LEU A 18 6.50 -1.26 -9.65
C LEU A 18 5.88 -0.02 -10.30
N SER A 19 6.70 0.88 -10.88
CA SER A 19 6.23 2.09 -11.56
C SER A 19 5.44 1.80 -12.84
N ILE A 20 5.48 0.57 -13.32
CA ILE A 20 4.61 0.08 -14.41
C ILE A 20 3.12 0.14 -14.03
N PHE A 21 2.80 0.08 -12.73
CA PHE A 21 1.43 0.18 -12.26
C PHE A 21 1.06 1.63 -11.99
N THR A 22 0.02 2.10 -12.69
CA THR A 22 -0.60 3.39 -12.41
C THR A 22 -1.06 3.48 -10.95
N ALA A 23 -1.56 2.38 -10.37
CA ALA A 23 -1.96 2.32 -8.95
C ALA A 23 -0.79 2.59 -7.99
N VAL A 24 0.41 2.07 -8.28
CA VAL A 24 1.62 2.30 -7.46
C VAL A 24 2.07 3.75 -7.57
N ARG A 25 2.06 4.32 -8.77
CA ARG A 25 2.43 5.73 -8.97
C ARG A 25 1.50 6.69 -8.22
N LEU A 26 0.19 6.43 -8.28
CA LEU A 26 -0.81 7.23 -7.57
C LEU A 26 -0.72 7.02 -6.06
N ALA A 27 -0.54 5.78 -5.60
CA ALA A 27 -0.32 5.49 -4.20
C ALA A 27 0.93 6.18 -3.63
N ARG A 28 2.02 6.27 -4.43
CA ARG A 28 3.22 7.03 -4.05
C ARG A 28 2.90 8.51 -3.84
N ASP A 29 2.08 9.10 -4.71
CA ASP A 29 1.64 10.49 -4.59
C ASP A 29 0.74 10.68 -3.36
N ASP A 30 -0.25 9.82 -3.16
CA ASP A 30 -1.14 9.85 -1.99
C ASP A 30 -0.34 9.72 -0.67
N VAL A 31 0.64 8.79 -0.61
CA VAL A 31 1.55 8.65 0.55
C VAL A 31 2.35 9.93 0.79
N SER A 32 2.81 10.61 -0.27
CA SER A 32 3.53 11.88 -0.14
C SER A 32 2.65 13.01 0.40
N GLN A 33 1.34 12.94 0.16
CA GLN A 33 0.34 13.86 0.73
C GLN A 33 -0.16 13.44 2.11
N GLY A 34 0.29 12.29 2.62
CA GLY A 34 -0.14 11.72 3.89
C GLY A 34 -1.48 10.97 3.83
N ASP A 35 -2.04 10.76 2.63
CA ASP A 35 -3.29 10.04 2.42
C ASP A 35 -3.03 8.53 2.21
N ILE A 36 -2.83 7.84 3.33
CA ILE A 36 -2.48 6.42 3.33
C ILE A 36 -3.67 5.54 2.97
N GLU A 37 -4.88 5.93 3.38
CA GLU A 37 -6.09 5.14 3.11
C GLU A 37 -6.38 5.10 1.61
N THR A 38 -6.27 6.24 0.93
CA THR A 38 -6.40 6.29 -0.53
C THR A 38 -5.28 5.49 -1.20
N ALA A 39 -4.03 5.64 -0.73
CA ALA A 39 -2.90 4.87 -1.27
C ALA A 39 -3.16 3.36 -1.21
N LEU A 40 -3.53 2.84 -0.03
CA LEU A 40 -3.83 1.42 0.19
C LEU A 40 -5.02 0.95 -0.63
N SER A 41 -6.06 1.79 -0.76
CA SER A 41 -7.23 1.49 -1.59
C SER A 41 -6.85 1.34 -3.06
N ARG A 42 -5.98 2.21 -3.59
CA ARG A 42 -5.46 2.08 -4.95
C ARG A 42 -4.60 0.84 -5.12
N LEU A 43 -3.70 0.56 -4.16
CA LEU A 43 -2.86 -0.63 -4.19
C LEU A 43 -3.68 -1.93 -4.13
N ARG A 44 -4.80 -1.93 -3.41
CA ARG A 44 -5.74 -3.07 -3.35
C ARG A 44 -6.32 -3.42 -4.72
N ILE A 45 -6.56 -2.44 -5.59
CA ILE A 45 -7.12 -2.66 -6.94
C ILE A 45 -6.17 -3.53 -7.79
N ASP A 46 -4.86 -3.32 -7.68
CA ASP A 46 -3.83 -4.05 -8.41
C ASP A 46 -3.08 -5.06 -7.53
N ALA A 47 -3.62 -5.41 -6.35
CA ALA A 47 -2.92 -6.24 -5.36
C ALA A 47 -2.50 -7.60 -5.90
N ASP A 48 -3.31 -8.24 -6.76
CA ASP A 48 -2.96 -9.51 -7.38
C ASP A 48 -1.76 -9.42 -8.33
N LYS A 49 -1.62 -8.28 -9.03
CA LYS A 49 -0.49 -8.02 -9.94
C LYS A 49 0.75 -7.62 -9.15
N ILE A 50 0.57 -6.82 -8.10
CA ILE A 50 1.64 -6.44 -7.18
C ILE A 50 2.19 -7.69 -6.49
N ARG A 51 1.33 -8.62 -6.05
CA ARG A 51 1.73 -9.90 -5.44
C ARG A 51 2.70 -10.70 -6.31
N THR A 52 2.58 -10.59 -7.64
CA THR A 52 3.44 -11.30 -8.58
C THR A 52 4.83 -10.68 -8.73
N LEU A 53 4.96 -9.37 -8.48
CA LEU A 53 6.22 -8.62 -8.63
C LEU A 53 6.89 -8.29 -7.29
N SER A 54 6.12 -7.87 -6.30
CA SER A 54 6.55 -7.71 -4.90
C SER A 54 5.54 -8.38 -3.95
N PRO A 55 5.82 -9.64 -3.54
CA PRO A 55 5.08 -10.31 -2.46
C PRO A 55 5.11 -9.54 -1.14
N ARG A 56 6.21 -8.81 -0.90
CA ARG A 56 6.43 -8.03 0.32
C ARG A 56 5.54 -6.80 0.39
N LEU A 57 5.37 -6.08 -0.72
CA LEU A 57 4.41 -4.98 -0.81
C LEU A 57 2.98 -5.50 -0.62
N TYR A 58 2.65 -6.67 -1.18
CA TYR A 58 1.35 -7.30 -0.97
C TYR A 58 1.08 -7.63 0.51
N GLU A 59 2.06 -8.17 1.24
CA GLU A 59 1.93 -8.41 2.68
C GLU A 59 1.67 -7.12 3.46
N LEU A 60 2.35 -6.01 3.14
CA LEU A 60 2.10 -4.71 3.76
C LEU A 60 0.67 -4.23 3.51
N ILE A 61 0.20 -4.31 2.26
CA ILE A 61 -1.18 -3.95 1.90
C ILE A 61 -2.19 -4.80 2.69
N ALA A 62 -1.95 -6.11 2.80
CA ALA A 62 -2.81 -7.04 3.52
C ALA A 62 -2.81 -6.82 5.05
N LEU A 63 -1.67 -6.43 5.61
CA LEU A 63 -1.52 -6.08 7.04
C LEU A 63 -2.37 -4.85 7.40
N HIS A 64 -2.27 -3.79 6.59
CA HIS A 64 -3.08 -2.59 6.79
C HIS A 64 -4.56 -2.84 6.53
N GLY A 65 -4.88 -3.70 5.56
CA GLY A 65 -6.25 -4.04 5.22
C GLY A 65 -7.03 -4.79 6.30
N ARG A 66 -6.36 -5.54 7.18
CA ARG A 66 -7.01 -6.24 8.32
C ARG A 66 -7.29 -5.34 9.52
N ARG A 67 -6.66 -4.16 9.58
CA ARG A 67 -6.80 -3.24 10.73
C ARG A 67 -8.13 -2.49 10.71
N GLU A 68 -8.69 -2.24 9.53
CA GLU A 68 -10.00 -1.58 9.37
C GLU A 68 -11.20 -2.47 9.72
N GLU A 69 -11.03 -3.79 9.83
CA GLU A 69 -12.14 -4.71 10.12
C GLU A 69 -12.41 -4.88 11.63
N SER A 70 -11.54 -4.35 12.51
CA SER A 70 -11.69 -4.49 13.97
C SER A 70 -12.53 -3.39 14.64
N ASP A 71 -12.95 -2.34 13.91
CA ASP A 71 -13.76 -1.23 14.46
C ASP A 71 -15.26 -1.28 14.08
N LYS A 72 -15.71 -2.31 13.35
CA LYS A 72 -17.15 -2.56 13.11
C LYS A 72 -17.69 -3.68 14.00
N THR A 73 -17.65 -3.48 15.31
CA THR A 73 -18.57 -4.15 16.24
C THR A 73 -19.43 -3.09 16.90
N CYS A 74 -20.62 -2.86 16.36
CA CYS A 74 -21.73 -2.25 17.08
C CYS A 74 -23.05 -2.83 16.53
#